data_AF-A0A9D6KXJ7-F1
#
_entry.id   AF-A0A9D6KXJ7-F1
#
_cell.length_a   1.000
_cell.length_b   1.000
_cell.length_c   1.000
_cell.angle_alpha   90.00
_cell.angle_beta   90.00
_cell.angle_gamma   90.00
#
_symmetry.space_group_name_H-M   'P 1'
#
loop_
_entity.id
_entity.type
_entity.pdbx_description
1 polymer ?
#
loop_
_entity_poly.entity_id
_entity_poly.type
_entity_poly.pdbx_seq_one_letter_code
_entity_poly.pdbx_strand_id
1 'polypeptide(L)' 'MRFSDTFLRQVRDRVSIADYAGKKLSWNARKTRAAAGDYWACCPFHQEKSAS' A
#
# COMPACT_ATOMS: atom_id res chain seq x y z
N MET A 1 -5.20 -3.52 24.56
CA MET A 1 -5.23 -2.58 23.41
C MET A 1 -6.42 -1.65 23.56
N ARG A 2 -6.31 -0.38 23.13
CA ARG A 2 -7.40 0.62 23.23
C ARG A 2 -8.65 0.28 22.39
N PHE A 3 -8.51 -0.57 21.39
CA PHE A 3 -9.59 -0.99 20.48
C PHE A 3 -9.77 -2.50 20.49
N SER A 4 -10.98 -2.97 20.19
CA SER A 4 -11.28 -4.40 20.08
C SER A 4 -10.73 -4.99 18.79
N ASP A 5 -10.38 -6.27 18.82
CA ASP A 5 -9.93 -7.01 17.64
C ASP A 5 -10.94 -7.00 16.50
N THR A 6 -12.24 -7.05 16.83
CA THR A 6 -13.32 -6.99 15.85
C THR A 6 -13.30 -5.67 15.09
N PHE A 7 -13.14 -4.55 15.81
CA PHE A 7 -13.01 -3.24 15.19
C PHE A 7 -11.76 -3.14 14.30
N LEU A 8 -10.62 -3.65 14.77
CA LEU A 8 -9.38 -3.62 13.98
C LEU A 8 -9.49 -4.45 12.68
N ARG A 9 -10.17 -5.60 12.72
CA ARG A 9 -10.47 -6.38 11.50
C ARG A 9 -11.35 -5.59 10.54
N GLN A 10 -12.42 -4.99 11.05
CA GLN A 10 -13.34 -4.17 10.26
C GLN A 10 -12.65 -3.00 9.53
N VAL A 11 -11.62 -2.40 10.13
CA VAL A 11 -10.80 -1.37 9.49
C VAL A 11 -9.94 -1.96 8.37
N ARG A 12 -9.23 -3.07 8.65
CA ARG A 12 -8.38 -3.74 7.65
C ARG A 12 -9.16 -4.23 6.44
N ASP A 13 -10.38 -4.73 6.64
CA ASP A 13 -11.24 -5.25 5.57
C ASP A 13 -11.81 -4.14 4.68
N ARG A 14 -11.93 -2.91 5.20
CA ARG A 14 -12.56 -1.78 4.48
C ARG A 14 -11.57 -0.79 3.90
N VAL A 15 -10.29 -0.88 4.25
CA VAL A 15 -9.26 0.06 3.83
C VAL A 15 -8.28 -0.65 2.91
N SER A 16 -8.32 -0.29 1.62
CA SER A 16 -7.30 -0.69 0.66
C SER A 16 -5.96 -0.06 1.04
N ILE A 17 -4.97 -0.91 1.32
CA ILE A 17 -3.59 -0.45 1.57
C ILE A 17 -2.99 0.23 0.34
N ALA A 18 -3.34 -0.25 -0.87
CA ALA A 18 -2.90 0.35 -2.12
C ALA A 18 -3.47 1.77 -2.26
N ASP A 19 -4.76 1.98 -1.99
CA ASP A 19 -5.36 3.32 -2.10
C ASP A 19 -4.77 4.30 -1.08
N TYR A 20 -4.49 3.82 0.14
CA TYR A 20 -3.84 4.63 1.16
C TYR A 20 -2.39 4.98 0.76
N ALA A 21 -1.60 3.98 0.36
CA ALA A 21 -0.21 4.17 -0.02
C ALA A 21 -0.06 5.06 -1.26
N GLY A 22 -1.00 5.00 -2.21
CA GLY A 22 -1.01 5.83 -3.43
C GLY A 22 -1.19 7.33 -3.16
N LYS A 23 -1.62 7.72 -1.94
CA LYS A 23 -1.62 9.13 -1.52
C LYS A 23 -0.21 9.66 -1.19
N LYS A 24 0.76 8.76 -1.02
CA LYS A 24 2.13 9.07 -0.58
C LYS A 24 3.18 8.58 -1.58
N LEU A 25 2.89 7.53 -2.32
CA LEU A 25 3.77 6.89 -3.29
C LEU A 25 3.25 7.10 -4.70
N SER A 26 4.16 7.26 -5.65
CA SER A 26 3.84 7.22 -7.08
C SER A 26 4.09 5.81 -7.62
N TRP A 27 3.05 5.21 -8.21
CA TRP A 27 3.14 3.86 -8.76
C TRP A 27 4.00 3.81 -10.02
N ASN A 28 4.86 2.80 -10.11
CA ASN A 28 5.57 2.46 -11.33
C ASN A 28 4.61 1.72 -12.26
N ALA A 29 4.13 2.40 -13.30
CA ALA A 29 3.17 1.86 -14.26
C ALA A 29 3.69 0.65 -15.05
N ARG A 30 5.02 0.48 -15.22
CA ARG A 30 5.59 -0.66 -15.95
C ARG A 30 5.62 -1.94 -15.11
N LYS A 31 5.79 -1.82 -13.78
CA LYS A 31 5.91 -2.97 -12.87
C LYS A 31 4.58 -3.32 -12.18
N THR A 32 3.69 -2.35 -11.98
CA THR A 32 2.40 -2.53 -11.30
C THR A 32 1.43 -3.41 -12.11
N ARG A 33 0.81 -4.39 -11.45
CA ARG A 33 -0.24 -5.27 -11.98
C ARG A 33 -1.48 -5.23 -11.07
N ALA A 34 -2.24 -4.14 -11.16
CA ALA A 34 -3.38 -3.88 -10.27
C ALA A 34 -4.41 -5.02 -10.22
N ALA A 35 -4.71 -5.67 -11.35
CA ALA A 35 -5.64 -6.80 -11.38
C ALA A 35 -5.17 -8.02 -10.58
N ALA A 36 -3.86 -8.17 -10.38
CA ALA A 36 -3.26 -9.20 -9.53
C ALA A 36 -3.02 -8.75 -8.08
N GLY A 37 -3.30 -7.47 -7.76
CA GLY A 37 -3.00 -6.88 -6.45
C GLY A 37 -1.54 -6.48 -6.24
N ASP A 38 -0.69 -6.56 -7.27
CA ASP A 38 0.73 -6.23 -7.17
C ASP A 38 0.98 -4.75 -7.53
N TYR A 39 1.49 -3.97 -6.58
CA TYR A 39 1.82 -2.56 -6.74
C TYR A 39 3.30 -2.31 -6.49
N TRP A 40 3.93 -1.51 -7.36
CA TRP A 40 5.35 -1.21 -7.28
C TRP A 40 5.58 0.29 -7.20
N ALA A 41 6.47 0.73 -6.32
CA ALA A 41 6.89 2.13 -6.18
C ALA A 41 8.34 2.18 -5.70
N CYS A 42 8.98 3.35 -5.74
CA CYS A 42 10.23 3.54 -5.00
C CYS A 42 9.94 3.53 -3.50
N CYS A 43 10.77 2.82 -2.74
CA CYS A 43 10.70 2.75 -1.29
C CYS A 43 10.81 4.17 -0.70
N PRO A 44 9.86 4.61 0.14
CA PRO A 44 9.95 5.93 0.76
C PRO A 44 10.95 5.98 1.92
N PHE A 45 11.44 4.81 2.37
CA PHE A 45 12.31 4.69 3.55
C PHE A 45 13.80 4.63 3.21
N HIS A 46 14.11 4.19 1.99
CA HIS A 46 15.46 4.21 1.46
C HIS A 46 15.47 5.14 0.26
N GLN A 47 16.47 6.04 0.17
CA GLN A 47 16.60 6.96 -0.95
C GLN A 47 17.08 6.21 -2.20
N GLU A 48 16.21 5.39 -2.77
CA GLU A 48 16.47 4.61 -3.96
C GLU A 48 15.89 5.29 -5.20
N LYS A 49 16.61 5.16 -6.33
CA LYS A 49 16.17 5.71 -7.62
C LYS A 49 15.25 4.76 -8.39
N SER A 50 15.28 3.47 -8.07
CA SER A 50 14.49 2.42 -8.73
C SER A 50 13.49 1.80 -7.76
N ALA A 51 12.34 1.37 -8.28
CA ALA A 51 11.33 0.65 -7.50
C ALA A 51 11.83 -0.74 -7.10
N SER A 52 12.07 -0.95 -5.80
CA SER A 52 12.51 -2.22 -5.20
C SER A 52 11.37 -3.08 -4.65
#